data_AF-A0A7S0STJ4-F1
#
_entry.id   AF-A0A7S0STJ4-F1
#
_cell.length_a   1.000
_cell.length_b   1.000
_cell.length_c   1.000
_cell.angle_alpha   90.00
_cell.angle_beta   90.00
_cell.angle_gamma   90.00
#
_symmetry.space_group_name_H-M   'P 1'
#
loop_
_entity.id
_entity.type
_entity.pdbx_description
1 polymer ?
#
loop_
_entity_poly.entity_id
_entity_poly.type
_entity_poly.pdbx_seq_one_letter_code
_entity_poly.pdbx_strand_id
1 'polypeptide(L)'
;IASNYTDPKQLSGKRIVTSFPKLARDYFDKYDTPDRVTNIKYVSGSVEAACALGLADAVIDLVETGTTMLAAGLCVVDEILKTETILISSKTSKHFDIVNIIKKRIQGYMTATSYMMISYNVSRIYLTEALKVCIT
;
A
#
# COMPACT_ATOMS: atom_id res chain seq x y z
N ILE A 1 0.25 -5.68 26.39
CA ILE A 1 0.50 -7.10 26.04
C ILE A 1 -0.05 -7.25 24.63
N ALA A 2 0.82 -7.39 23.62
CA ALA A 2 0.37 -7.64 22.26
C ALA A 2 -0.47 -8.92 22.28
N SER A 3 -1.74 -8.80 21.91
CA SER A 3 -2.65 -9.93 21.79
C SER A 3 -2.06 -10.93 20.78
N ASN A 4 -2.14 -12.22 21.09
CA ASN A 4 -1.52 -13.30 20.30
C ASN A 4 -2.31 -13.62 19.02
N TYR A 5 -2.83 -12.59 18.34
CA TYR A 5 -3.58 -12.74 17.11
C TYR A 5 -2.61 -13.01 15.96
N THR A 6 -2.70 -14.20 15.38
CA THR A 6 -1.85 -14.64 14.26
C THR A 6 -2.65 -14.89 12.98
N ASP A 7 -3.98 -14.93 13.09
CA ASP A 7 -4.88 -15.16 11.97
C ASP A 7 -6.03 -14.12 12.03
N PRO A 8 -6.32 -13.40 10.93
CA PRO A 8 -7.43 -12.44 10.87
C PRO A 8 -8.79 -13.04 11.23
N LYS A 9 -9.01 -14.36 11.05
CA LYS A 9 -10.25 -15.03 11.48
C LYS A 9 -10.51 -14.92 12.98
N GLN A 10 -9.46 -14.79 13.78
CA GLN A 10 -9.60 -14.63 15.23
C GLN A 10 -10.23 -13.27 15.59
N LEU A 11 -10.16 -12.29 14.68
CA LEU A 11 -10.73 -10.96 14.82
C LEU A 11 -12.19 -10.86 14.34
N SER A 12 -12.74 -11.91 13.72
CA SER A 12 -14.17 -11.93 13.36
C SER A 12 -15.04 -11.75 14.62
N GLY A 13 -16.11 -10.95 14.51
CA GLY A 13 -16.99 -10.62 15.64
C GLY A 13 -16.39 -9.67 16.68
N LYS A 14 -15.17 -9.15 16.47
CA LYS A 14 -14.52 -8.18 17.36
C LYS A 14 -14.83 -6.73 16.96
N ARG A 15 -14.38 -5.78 17.78
CA ARG A 15 -14.46 -4.34 17.51
C ARG A 15 -13.26 -3.91 16.70
N ILE A 16 -13.50 -3.54 15.45
CA ILE A 16 -12.48 -3.05 14.52
C ILE A 16 -12.72 -1.57 14.29
N VAL A 17 -11.68 -0.76 14.41
CA VAL A 17 -11.73 0.65 14.00
C VAL A 17 -10.83 0.90 12.79
N THR A 18 -11.30 1.77 11.91
CA THR A 18 -10.59 2.09 10.68
C THR A 18 -11.09 3.39 10.08
N SER A 19 -10.26 4.05 9.27
CA SER A 19 -10.72 5.09 8.35
C SER A 19 -11.33 4.53 7.06
N PHE A 20 -11.29 3.20 6.84
CA PHE A 20 -11.75 2.50 5.62
C PHE A 20 -12.87 1.47 5.89
N PRO A 21 -14.05 1.88 6.39
CA PRO A 21 -15.06 0.97 6.92
C PRO A 21 -15.63 -0.01 5.88
N LYS A 22 -15.77 0.43 4.62
CA LYS A 22 -16.26 -0.42 3.53
C LYS A 22 -15.25 -1.53 3.20
N LEU A 23 -13.98 -1.18 3.05
CA LEU A 23 -12.90 -2.14 2.80
C LEU A 23 -12.81 -3.16 3.94
N ALA A 24 -12.89 -2.70 5.19
CA ALA A 24 -12.88 -3.58 6.34
C ALA A 24 -14.09 -4.53 6.36
N ARG A 25 -15.28 -4.04 5.98
CA ARG A 25 -16.48 -4.88 5.89
C ARG A 25 -16.31 -5.97 4.83
N ASP A 26 -15.95 -5.58 3.61
CA ASP A 26 -15.71 -6.51 2.50
C ASP A 26 -14.64 -7.56 2.86
N TYR A 27 -13.63 -7.16 3.65
CA TYR A 27 -12.58 -8.06 4.13
C TYR A 27 -13.06 -9.04 5.22
N PHE A 28 -13.95 -8.64 6.14
CA PHE A 28 -14.44 -9.52 7.20
C PHE A 28 -15.68 -10.34 6.83
N ASP A 29 -16.43 -9.96 5.80
CA ASP A 29 -17.61 -10.70 5.35
C ASP A 29 -17.29 -12.15 4.94
N LYS A 30 -16.05 -12.44 4.51
CA LYS A 30 -15.57 -13.82 4.24
C LYS A 30 -15.31 -14.66 5.50
N TYR A 31 -15.24 -14.04 6.67
CA TYR A 31 -14.94 -14.70 7.95
C TYR A 31 -16.12 -14.66 8.92
N ASP A 32 -17.00 -13.68 8.78
CA ASP A 32 -18.16 -13.49 9.63
C ASP A 32 -19.22 -14.58 9.40
N THR A 33 -19.92 -14.94 10.48
CA THR A 33 -21.09 -15.82 10.46
C THR A 33 -22.33 -15.03 10.88
N PRO A 34 -23.57 -15.50 10.60
CA PRO A 34 -24.79 -14.78 10.97
C PRO A 34 -24.85 -14.36 12.45
N ASP A 35 -24.31 -15.20 13.34
CA ASP A 35 -24.27 -14.94 14.80
C ASP A 35 -23.01 -14.21 15.29
N ARG A 36 -22.04 -13.96 14.40
CA ARG A 36 -20.73 -13.38 14.72
C ARG A 36 -20.30 -12.39 13.65
N VAL A 37 -20.95 -11.24 13.67
CA VAL A 37 -20.65 -10.13 12.76
C VAL A 37 -19.66 -9.16 13.40
N THR A 38 -18.60 -8.83 12.68
CA THR A 38 -17.55 -7.91 13.11
C THR A 38 -18.12 -6.49 13.28
N ASN A 39 -17.83 -5.85 14.40
CA ASN A 39 -18.28 -4.49 14.70
C ASN A 39 -17.26 -3.49 14.18
N ILE A 40 -17.56 -2.87 13.04
CA ILE A 40 -16.65 -1.94 12.36
C ILE A 40 -17.10 -0.52 12.63
N LYS A 41 -16.21 0.31 13.21
CA LYS A 41 -16.46 1.72 13.48
C LYS A 41 -15.47 2.62 12.74
N TYR A 42 -15.99 3.70 12.18
CA TYR A 42 -15.17 4.72 11.56
C TYR A 42 -14.46 5.56 12.62
N VAL A 43 -13.16 5.78 12.44
CA VAL A 43 -12.37 6.75 13.20
C VAL A 43 -11.50 7.53 12.22
N SER A 44 -11.44 8.85 12.40
CA SER A 44 -10.55 9.74 11.66
C SER A 44 -9.33 10.10 12.51
N GLY A 45 -8.14 9.68 12.07
CA GLY A 45 -6.86 10.01 12.70
C GLY A 45 -6.56 9.25 14.00
N SER A 46 -5.27 9.07 14.30
CA SER A 46 -4.77 8.38 15.52
C SER A 46 -5.43 7.01 15.75
N VAL A 47 -5.62 6.25 14.67
CA VAL A 47 -6.32 4.95 14.72
C VAL A 47 -5.56 3.99 15.64
N GLU A 48 -4.23 4.06 15.64
CA GLU A 48 -3.32 3.28 16.46
C GLU A 48 -3.56 3.43 17.97
N ALA A 49 -4.07 4.58 18.43
CA ALA A 49 -4.36 4.82 19.84
C ALA A 49 -5.63 4.10 20.30
N ALA A 50 -6.53 3.72 19.39
CA ALA A 50 -7.84 3.18 19.74
C ALA A 50 -7.76 1.85 20.51
N CYS A 51 -6.77 1.00 20.21
CA CYS A 51 -6.52 -0.23 20.96
C CYS A 51 -5.98 0.06 22.37
N ALA A 52 -5.04 1.01 22.50
CA ALA A 52 -4.50 1.42 23.79
C ALA A 52 -5.58 2.03 24.70
N LEU A 53 -6.55 2.72 24.12
CA LEU A 53 -7.71 3.32 24.81
C LEU A 53 -8.86 2.32 25.06
N GLY A 54 -8.73 1.06 24.64
CA GLY A 54 -9.77 0.02 24.81
C GLY A 54 -11.01 0.20 23.94
N LEU A 55 -10.96 1.11 22.96
CA LEU A 55 -12.07 1.39 22.04
C LEU A 55 -12.19 0.32 20.94
N ALA A 56 -11.09 -0.37 20.64
CA ALA A 56 -11.01 -1.39 19.61
C ALA A 56 -10.19 -2.60 20.05
N ASP A 57 -10.52 -3.77 19.50
CA ASP A 57 -9.75 -5.00 19.67
C ASP A 57 -8.65 -5.14 18.59
N ALA A 58 -8.86 -4.54 17.42
CA ALA A 58 -7.85 -4.37 16.38
C ALA A 58 -8.15 -3.15 15.51
N VAL A 59 -7.17 -2.75 14.70
CA VAL A 59 -7.27 -1.60 13.79
C VAL A 59 -6.93 -2.02 12.36
N ILE A 60 -7.55 -1.36 11.39
CA ILE A 60 -7.13 -1.42 9.98
C ILE A 60 -6.72 -0.02 9.57
N ASP A 61 -5.47 0.15 9.15
CA ASP A 61 -4.94 1.42 8.70
C ASP A 61 -3.89 1.24 7.58
N LEU A 62 -3.56 2.33 6.91
CA LEU A 62 -2.50 2.38 5.91
C LEU A 62 -1.14 2.37 6.62
N VAL A 63 -0.26 1.47 6.20
CA VAL A 63 1.06 1.29 6.79
C VAL A 63 2.13 1.26 5.72
N GLU A 64 3.23 1.99 5.94
CA GLU A 64 4.41 1.97 5.06
C GLU A 64 5.50 1.07 5.64
N THR A 65 6.16 1.50 6.71
CA THR A 65 7.24 0.74 7.38
C THR A 65 6.80 -0.04 8.60
N GLY A 66 5.59 0.22 9.12
CA GLY A 66 5.07 -0.40 10.35
C GLY A 66 5.60 0.18 11.66
N THR A 67 6.54 1.13 11.61
CA THR A 67 7.21 1.66 12.82
C THR A 67 6.24 2.33 13.79
N THR A 68 5.26 3.08 13.28
CA THR A 68 4.25 3.75 14.13
C THR A 68 3.36 2.76 14.86
N MET A 69 2.93 1.68 14.18
CA MET A 69 2.12 0.64 14.80
C MET A 69 2.88 -0.12 15.88
N LEU A 70 4.14 -0.45 15.62
CA LEU A 70 5.02 -1.08 16.60
C LEU A 70 5.23 -0.18 17.84
N ALA A 71 5.42 1.12 17.64
CA ALA A 71 5.55 2.08 18.73
C ALA A 71 4.28 2.18 19.59
N ALA A 72 3.10 1.99 19.00
CA ALA A 72 1.82 1.90 19.69
C ALA A 72 1.56 0.52 20.35
N GLY A 73 2.51 -0.42 20.27
CA GLY A 73 2.39 -1.77 20.82
C GLY A 73 1.49 -2.70 20.02
N LEU A 74 1.26 -2.40 18.74
CA LEU A 74 0.49 -3.21 17.80
C LEU A 74 1.40 -4.15 16.99
N CYS A 75 0.82 -5.24 16.50
CA CYS A 75 1.45 -6.18 15.58
C CYS A 75 0.63 -6.34 14.31
N VAL A 76 1.30 -6.55 13.17
CA VAL A 76 0.64 -6.81 11.89
C VAL A 76 0.12 -8.25 11.88
N VAL A 77 -1.18 -8.42 11.65
CA VAL A 77 -1.86 -9.73 11.61
C VAL A 77 -2.07 -10.21 10.17
N ASP A 78 -2.44 -9.30 9.27
CA ASP A 78 -2.60 -9.59 7.84
C ASP A 78 -2.44 -8.32 7.01
N GLU A 79 -2.19 -8.48 5.71
CA GLU A 79 -2.15 -7.40 4.72
C GLU A 79 -3.43 -7.47 3.86
N ILE A 80 -4.28 -6.45 3.96
CA ILE A 80 -5.58 -6.44 3.25
C ILE A 80 -5.40 -6.12 1.76
N LEU A 81 -4.59 -5.12 1.44
CA LEU A 81 -4.28 -4.74 0.07
C LEU A 81 -2.94 -4.00 -0.03
N LYS A 82 -2.30 -4.10 -1.19
CA LYS A 82 -1.19 -3.23 -1.59
C LYS A 82 -1.73 -2.00 -2.29
N THR A 83 -1.34 -0.83 -1.79
CA THR A 83 -1.72 0.45 -2.41
C THR A 83 -0.61 0.95 -3.31
N GLU A 84 -1.00 1.57 -4.41
CA GLU A 84 -0.10 2.31 -5.30
C GLU A 84 -0.78 3.59 -5.78
N THR A 85 0.01 4.55 -6.25
CA THR A 85 -0.51 5.78 -6.85
C THR A 85 -0.88 5.51 -8.30
N ILE A 86 -2.16 5.73 -8.64
CA ILE A 86 -2.67 5.53 -10.00
C ILE A 86 -3.18 6.83 -10.62
N LEU A 87 -2.94 7.02 -11.93
CA LEU A 87 -3.55 8.08 -12.71
C LEU A 87 -4.92 7.64 -13.22
N ILE A 88 -5.99 8.26 -12.72
CA ILE A 88 -7.38 7.96 -13.11
C ILE A 88 -7.90 9.06 -14.04
N SER A 89 -8.56 8.67 -15.13
CA SER A 89 -9.29 9.58 -16.02
C SER A 89 -10.71 9.06 -16.25
N SER A 90 -11.68 9.99 -16.32
CA SER A 90 -13.03 9.65 -16.74
C SER A 90 -13.05 9.07 -18.16
N LYS A 91 -13.89 8.06 -18.38
CA LYS A 91 -14.16 7.47 -19.71
C LYS A 91 -14.84 8.46 -20.66
N THR A 92 -15.43 9.53 -20.15
CA THR A 92 -16.15 10.56 -20.91
C THR A 92 -15.44 11.91 -20.92
N SER A 93 -14.16 11.94 -20.52
CA SER A 93 -13.36 13.17 -20.52
C SER A 93 -13.29 13.79 -21.92
N LYS A 94 -13.49 15.10 -22.05
CA LYS A 94 -13.27 15.80 -23.33
C LYS A 94 -11.79 16.16 -23.57
N HIS A 95 -10.92 15.87 -22.60
CA HIS A 95 -9.52 16.29 -22.58
C HIS A 95 -8.54 15.12 -22.74
N PHE A 96 -8.89 14.12 -23.56
CA PHE A 96 -8.04 12.93 -23.77
C PHE A 96 -6.62 13.28 -24.22
N ASP A 97 -6.45 14.34 -25.00
CA ASP A 97 -5.12 14.79 -25.45
C ASP A 97 -4.24 15.22 -24.27
N ILE A 98 -4.79 15.99 -23.34
CA ILE A 98 -4.08 16.44 -22.13
C ILE A 98 -3.76 15.25 -21.23
N VAL A 99 -4.72 14.34 -21.04
CA VAL A 99 -4.52 13.10 -20.26
C VAL A 99 -3.38 12.27 -20.84
N ASN A 100 -3.33 12.12 -22.17
CA ASN A 100 -2.26 11.40 -22.86
C ASN A 100 -0.90 12.09 -22.72
N ILE A 101 -0.85 13.43 -22.74
CA ILE A 101 0.39 14.18 -22.49
C ILE A 101 0.89 13.94 -21.07
N ILE A 102 0.01 14.05 -20.07
CA ILE A 102 0.37 13.81 -18.66
C ILE A 102 0.87 12.37 -18.47
N LYS A 103 0.14 11.39 -19.02
CA LYS A 103 0.53 9.98 -18.99
C LYS A 103 1.93 9.77 -19.58
N LYS A 104 2.19 10.30 -20.78
CA LYS A 104 3.50 10.18 -21.44
C LYS A 104 4.62 10.84 -20.63
N ARG A 105 4.36 11.98 -19.98
CA ARG A 105 5.35 12.67 -19.12
C ARG A 105 5.69 11.86 -17.87
N ILE A 106 4.68 11.31 -17.19
CA ILE A 106 4.88 10.44 -16.02
C ILE A 106 5.67 9.19 -16.43
N GLN A 107 5.27 8.55 -17.54
CA GLN A 107 5.98 7.38 -18.07
C GLN A 107 7.43 7.70 -18.43
N GLY A 108 7.68 8.84 -19.11
CA GLY A 108 9.04 9.28 -19.45
C GLY A 108 9.91 9.50 -18.22
N TYR A 109 9.36 10.08 -17.15
CA TYR A 109 10.06 10.26 -15.88
C TYR A 109 10.36 8.92 -15.18
N MET A 110 9.39 8.00 -15.13
CA MET A 110 9.59 6.67 -14.57
C MET A 110 10.68 5.89 -15.30
N THR A 111 10.68 5.95 -16.64
CA THR A 111 11.76 5.35 -17.45
C THR A 111 13.09 6.02 -17.14
N ALA A 112 13.16 7.36 -17.16
CA ALA A 112 14.41 8.08 -16.94
C ALA A 112 15.03 7.84 -15.55
N THR A 113 14.20 7.64 -14.52
CA THR A 113 14.67 7.33 -13.15
C THR A 113 15.09 5.87 -12.97
N SER A 114 14.74 4.98 -13.89
CA SER A 114 15.13 3.57 -13.86
C SER A 114 16.54 3.33 -14.41
N TYR A 115 17.14 4.31 -15.09
CA TYR A 115 18.46 4.20 -15.70
C TYR A 115 19.37 5.35 -15.26
N MET A 116 20.67 5.08 -15.20
CA MET A 116 21.69 6.09 -14.99
C MET A 116 22.54 6.21 -16.25
N MET A 117 22.78 7.44 -16.71
CA MET A 117 23.72 7.67 -17.80
C MET A 117 25.14 7.50 -17.27
N ILE A 118 25.85 6.50 -17.78
CA ILE A 118 27.27 6.27 -17.47
C ILE A 118 28.09 6.70 -18.68
N SER A 119 29.04 7.59 -18.46
CA SER A 119 30.02 8.00 -19.45
C SER A 119 31.42 7.74 -18.90
N TYR A 120 32.25 7.04 -19.67
CA TYR A 120 33.62 6.70 -19.30
C TYR A 120 34.50 6.58 -20.54
N ASN A 121 35.81 6.78 -20.35
CA ASN A 121 36.79 6.59 -21.41
C ASN A 121 37.19 5.12 -21.50
N VAL A 122 37.34 4.60 -22.72
CA VAL A 122 37.86 3.26 -22.98
C VAL A 122 38.95 3.31 -24.05
N SER A 123 40.02 2.53 -23.86
CA SER A 123 41.03 2.35 -24.90
C SER A 123 40.41 1.65 -26.10
N ARG A 124 40.80 2.04 -27.33
CA ARG A 124 40.23 1.48 -28.56
C ARG A 124 40.35 -0.05 -28.65
N ILE A 125 41.39 -0.62 -28.05
CA ILE A 125 41.60 -2.07 -28.01
C ILE A 125 40.54 -2.84 -27.22
N TYR A 126 39.84 -2.17 -26.29
CA TYR A 126 38.80 -2.76 -25.44
C TYR A 126 37.38 -2.33 -25.84
N LEU A 127 37.21 -1.67 -26.98
CA LEU A 127 35.90 -1.15 -27.41
C LEU A 127 34.89 -2.27 -27.65
N THR A 128 35.33 -3.38 -28.27
CA THR A 128 34.46 -4.52 -28.57
C THR A 128 33.95 -5.20 -27.30
N GLU A 129 34.78 -5.25 -26.26
CA GLU A 129 34.45 -5.78 -24.94
C GLU A 129 33.54 -4.83 -24.18
N ALA A 130 33.82 -3.53 -24.18
CA ALA A 130 33.02 -2.50 -23.54
C ALA A 130 31.58 -2.44 -24.06
N LEU A 131 31.38 -2.64 -25.38
CA LEU A 131 30.04 -2.69 -25.99
C LEU A 131 29.19 -3.86 -25.48
N LYS A 132 29.79 -4.95 -24.98
CA LYS A 132 29.04 -6.09 -24.41
C LYS A 132 28.48 -5.79 -23.01
N VAL A 133 29.08 -4.81 -22.31
CA VAL A 133 28.67 -4.40 -20.96
C VAL A 133 27.58 -3.33 -21.02
N CYS A 134 27.53 -2.54 -22.10
CA CYS A 134 26.40 -1.65 -22.39
C CYS A 134 25.14 -2.48 -22.69
N ILE A 135 24.32 -2.69 -21.67
CA ILE A 135 22.97 -3.22 -21.83
C ILE A 135 22.13 -2.13 -22.52
N THR A 136 21.70 -2.40 -23.76
CA THR A 136 20.61 -1.66 -24.43
C THR A 136 19.28 -1.85 -23.72
#